data_AF-A0A174HMR6-F1
#
_entry.id   AF-A0A174HMR6-F1
#
_cell.length_a   1.000
_cell.length_b   1.000
_cell.length_c   1.000
_cell.angle_alpha   90.00
_cell.angle_beta   90.00
_cell.angle_gamma   90.00
#
_symmetry.space_group_name_H-M   'P 1'
#
loop_
_entity.id
_entity.type
_entity.pdbx_description
1 polymer ?
#
loop_
_entity_poly.entity_id
_entity_poly.type
_entity_poly.pdbx_seq_one_letter_code
_entity_poly.pdbx_strand_id
1 'polypeptide(L)' 'MKAKSMKAEIVKVIRTETVEGKGTEESPVCSVRRYWTLEGELISEQILMGGKDPKE' A
#
# COMPACT_ATOMS: atom_id res chain seq x y z
N MET A 1 -29.78 1.12 15.05
CA MET A 1 -28.35 1.27 14.69
C MET A 1 -28.23 2.56 13.87
N LYS A 2 -27.36 3.51 14.24
CA LYS A 2 -27.15 4.71 13.39
C LYS A 2 -26.39 4.29 12.13
N ALA A 3 -26.93 4.60 10.97
CA ALA A 3 -26.24 4.41 9.70
C ALA A 3 -24.96 5.26 9.71
N LYS A 4 -23.80 4.62 9.52
CA LYS A 4 -22.52 5.31 9.35
C LYS A 4 -22.61 6.05 8.00
N SER A 5 -22.66 7.38 8.00
CA SER A 5 -22.63 8.12 6.73
C SER A 5 -21.25 7.95 6.11
N MET A 6 -21.19 7.33 4.94
CA MET A 6 -19.96 7.19 4.17
C MET A 6 -19.90 8.34 3.16
N LYS A 7 -18.79 9.09 3.17
CA LYS A 7 -18.49 10.09 2.15
C LYS A 7 -17.40 9.51 1.24
N ALA A 8 -17.59 9.62 -0.07
CA ALA A 8 -16.62 9.20 -1.07
C ALA A 8 -16.35 10.38 -2.01
N GLU A 9 -15.07 10.57 -2.36
CA GLU A 9 -14.62 11.61 -3.28
C GLU A 9 -13.60 10.99 -4.25
N ILE A 10 -13.62 11.44 -5.50
CA ILE A 10 -12.59 11.07 -6.48
C ILE A 10 -11.45 12.08 -6.33
N VAL A 11 -10.26 11.58 -6.02
CA VAL A 11 -9.05 12.39 -5.90
C VAL A 11 -7.95 11.86 -6.83
N LYS A 12 -7.15 12.76 -7.38
CA LYS A 12 -5.97 12.41 -8.18
C LYS A 12 -4.77 12.26 -7.25
N VAL A 13 -4.02 11.19 -7.43
CA VAL A 13 -2.87 10.83 -6.58
C VAL A 13 -1.71 10.34 -7.43
N ILE A 14 -0.51 10.38 -6.87
CA ILE A 14 0.65 9.67 -7.41
C ILE A 14 0.65 8.28 -6.77
N ARG A 15 0.74 7.23 -7.59
CA ARG A 15 0.91 5.85 -7.11
C ARG A 15 2.32 5.38 -7.41
N THR A 16 3.02 4.88 -6.41
CA THR A 16 4.34 4.25 -6.55
C THR A 16 4.29 2.80 -6.10
N GLU A 17 5.01 1.93 -6.80
CA GLU A 17 5.28 0.56 -6.38
C GLU A 17 6.79 0.35 -6.34
N THR A 18 7.32 -0.05 -5.19
CA THR A 18 8.74 -0.29 -4.96
C THR A 18 8.96 -1.70 -4.42
N VAL A 19 10.15 -2.23 -4.60
CA VAL A 19 10.59 -3.46 -3.95
C VAL A 19 11.60 -3.08 -2.88
N GLU A 20 11.30 -3.41 -1.62
CA GLU A 20 12.06 -2.97 -0.44
C GLU A 20 12.39 -4.15 0.46
N GLY A 21 13.48 -4.03 1.22
CA GLY A 21 13.97 -5.07 2.14
C GLY A 21 15.37 -5.56 1.78
N LYS A 22 16.07 -6.13 2.76
CA LYS A 22 17.45 -6.64 2.60
C LYS A 22 17.51 -8.12 2.24
N GLY A 23 16.38 -8.81 2.22
CA GLY A 23 16.30 -10.26 2.00
C GLY A 23 16.76 -11.08 3.20
N THR A 24 16.79 -10.48 4.39
CA THR A 24 17.06 -11.19 5.65
C THR A 24 15.75 -11.57 6.33
N GLU A 25 15.80 -12.48 7.30
CA GLU A 25 14.62 -12.85 8.10
C GLU A 25 13.99 -11.63 8.79
N GLU A 26 14.82 -10.72 9.29
CA GLU A 26 14.39 -9.46 9.93
C GLU A 26 13.93 -8.39 8.93
N SER A 27 14.33 -8.49 7.66
CA SER A 27 14.01 -7.52 6.59
C SER A 27 13.74 -8.27 5.28
N PRO A 28 12.60 -8.97 5.19
CA PRO A 28 12.25 -9.71 3.99
C PRO A 28 12.03 -8.74 2.83
N VAL A 29 12.31 -9.21 1.61
CA VAL A 29 11.97 -8.45 0.40
C VAL A 29 10.47 -8.45 0.22
N CYS A 30 9.87 -7.27 0.09
CA CYS A 30 8.43 -7.08 -0.13
C CYS A 30 8.19 -6.01 -1.20
N SER A 31 7.03 -6.10 -1.85
CA SER A 31 6.57 -5.00 -2.70
C SER A 31 5.81 -4.00 -1.83
N VAL A 32 6.05 -2.71 -1.98
CA VAL A 32 5.38 -1.65 -1.23
C VAL A 32 4.66 -0.76 -2.20
N ARG A 33 3.35 -0.61 -2.01
CA ARG A 33 2.52 0.31 -2.77
C ARG A 33 2.25 1.54 -1.92
N ARG A 34 2.49 2.72 -2.46
CA ARG A 34 2.19 4.00 -1.80
C ARG A 34 1.34 4.89 -2.68
N TYR A 35 0.51 5.68 -2.03
CA TYR A 35 -0.30 6.71 -2.63
C TYR A 35 0.07 8.05 -2.01
N TRP A 36 0.34 9.04 -2.86
CA TRP A 36 0.78 10.36 -2.46
C TRP A 36 -0.13 11.43 -3.03
N THR A 37 -0.22 12.56 -2.33
CA THR A 37 -0.75 13.79 -2.91
C THR A 37 0.16 14.27 -4.05
N LEU A 38 -0.30 15.23 -4.84
CA LEU A 38 0.53 15.80 -5.91
C LEU A 38 1.65 16.70 -5.36
N GLU A 39 1.50 17.13 -4.11
CA GLU A 39 2.45 17.93 -3.33
C GLU A 39 3.52 17.06 -2.65
N GLY A 40 3.40 15.73 -2.75
CA GLY A 40 4.38 14.78 -2.21
C GLY A 40 4.09 14.30 -0.77
N GLU A 41 2.88 14.52 -0.26
CA GLU A 41 2.49 14.03 1.08
C GLU A 41 1.97 12.59 0.99
N LEU A 42 2.41 11.72 1.91
CA LEU A 42 1.98 10.32 1.92
C LEU A 42 0.54 10.19 2.43
N ILE A 43 -0.33 9.59 1.63
CA ILE A 43 -1.74 9.33 1.98
C ILE A 43 -1.89 7.92 2.56
N SER A 44 -1.25 6.94 1.93
CA SER A 44 -1.38 5.53 2.31
C SER A 44 -0.19 4.72 1.84
N GLU A 45 0.20 3.75 2.66
CA GLU A 45 1.21 2.75 2.36
C GLU A 45 0.61 1.35 2.59
N GLN A 46 0.86 0.44 1.67
CA GLN A 46 0.48 -0.95 1.75
C GLN A 46 1.68 -1.83 1.42
N ILE A 47 2.12 -2.62 2.40
CA ILE A 47 3.08 -3.70 2.17
C ILE A 47 2.33 -4.85 1.53
N LEU A 48 2.65 -5.11 0.26
CA LEU A 48 2.24 -6.30 -0.46
C LEU A 48 3.25 -7.38 -0.10
N MET A 49 3.04 -8.03 1.04
CA MET A 49 3.76 -9.28 1.31
C MET A 49 3.36 -10.25 0.22
N GLY A 50 4.35 -10.78 -0.50
CA GLY A 50 4.16 -11.94 -1.36
C GLY A 50 3.74 -13.10 -0.47
N GLY A 51 2.44 -13.19 -0.20
CA GLY A 51 1.87 -14.44 0.25
C GLY A 51 2.33 -15.47 -0.77
N LYS A 52 3.03 -16.51 -0.31
CA LYS A 52 2.90 -17.79 -0.99
C LYS A 52 1.40 -18.01 -1.10
N ASP A 53 0.83 -17.81 -2.27
CA ASP A 53 -0.37 -18.55 -2.61
C ASP A 53 0.05 -20.02 -2.54
N PRO A 54 -0.51 -20.82 -1.62
CA PRO A 54 -0.30 -22.25 -1.66
C PRO A 54 -1.15 -22.76 -2.83
N LYS A 55 -0.62 -22.67 -4.05
CA LYS A 55 -1.06 -23.38 -5.26
C LYS A 55 -0.23 -22.91 -6.48
N GLU A 56 0.84 -23.64 -6.75
CA GLU A 56 0.96 -24.41 -7.99
C GLU A 56 1.90 -25.60 -7.76
#